data_AF-A0A9X8E322-F1
#
_entry.id   AF-A0A9X8E322-F1
#
_cell.length_a   1.000
_cell.length_b   1.000
_cell.length_c   1.000
_cell.angle_alpha   90.00
_cell.angle_beta   90.00
_cell.angle_gamma   90.00
#
_symmetry.space_group_name_H-M   'P 1'
#
loop_
_entity.id
_entity.type
_entity.pdbx_description
1 polymer ?
#
loop_
_entity_poly.entity_id
_entity_poly.type
_entity_poly.pdbx_seq_one_letter_code
_entity_poly.pdbx_strand_id
1 'polypeptide(L)'
;MSSDAGPTTQTLSDKTLARRRYFREKQREYRRKMNAEGAAMEAEVVHLQSILDGLQAKSLPSVREARDSILSWHSIAMVFKSEAHRVLTDRESLGTQAQEYRTLIASMQRFVMMNIPVRVLLPSSYDCATEVRQVSPTHIVMRTVSQLTRPFRAYDGFVSSDELAVLRGIDVTGIEDNDQKEAFVWRELIRQENAQFLLWRRRFAALMQVSS
;
A
#
# COMPACT_ATOMS: atom_id res chain seq x y z
N MET A 1 -33.04 -31.84 -29.98
CA MET A 1 -33.31 -30.77 -28.98
C MET A 1 -32.25 -30.89 -27.91
N SER A 2 -31.35 -29.92 -27.80
CA SER A 2 -30.16 -29.96 -26.93
C SER A 2 -30.45 -29.24 -25.62
N SER A 3 -30.30 -29.94 -24.49
CA SER A 3 -30.61 -29.43 -23.14
C SER A 3 -29.55 -28.44 -22.63
N ASP A 4 -29.97 -27.20 -22.45
CA ASP A 4 -29.18 -26.08 -21.91
C ASP A 4 -29.37 -25.98 -20.38
N ALA A 5 -28.90 -26.98 -19.62
CA ALA A 5 -29.09 -27.08 -18.16
C ALA A 5 -27.78 -27.27 -17.35
N GLY A 6 -26.64 -26.83 -17.90
CA GLY A 6 -25.30 -27.06 -17.34
C GLY A 6 -24.80 -26.05 -16.28
N PRO A 7 -24.91 -24.72 -16.48
CA PRO A 7 -24.14 -23.77 -15.65
C PRO A 7 -24.81 -23.40 -14.32
N THR A 8 -26.15 -23.35 -14.27
CA THR A 8 -26.88 -22.88 -13.09
C THR A 8 -26.90 -23.90 -11.95
N THR A 9 -26.95 -25.18 -12.28
CA THR A 9 -26.99 -26.29 -11.30
C THR A 9 -25.62 -26.48 -10.62
N GLN A 10 -24.54 -26.32 -11.38
CA GLN A 10 -23.18 -26.46 -10.88
C GLN A 10 -22.79 -25.29 -9.94
N THR A 11 -23.13 -24.06 -10.32
CA THR A 11 -22.90 -22.88 -9.48
C THR A 11 -23.69 -22.89 -8.18
N LEU A 12 -24.90 -23.45 -8.14
CA LEU A 12 -25.67 -23.65 -6.90
C LEU A 12 -25.07 -24.74 -6.00
N SER A 13 -24.54 -25.82 -6.58
CA SER A 13 -23.80 -26.86 -5.86
C SER A 13 -22.53 -26.30 -5.22
N ASP A 14 -21.75 -25.52 -5.96
CA ASP A 14 -20.52 -24.91 -5.48
C ASP A 14 -20.76 -23.93 -4.33
N LYS A 15 -21.81 -23.11 -4.42
CA LYS A 15 -22.24 -22.22 -3.32
C LYS A 15 -22.63 -23.02 -2.07
N THR A 16 -23.30 -24.16 -2.23
CA THR A 16 -23.69 -25.03 -1.12
C THR A 16 -22.47 -25.68 -0.46
N LEU A 17 -21.51 -26.14 -1.26
CA LEU A 17 -20.25 -26.70 -0.76
C LEU A 17 -19.37 -25.65 -0.07
N ALA A 18 -19.31 -24.43 -0.61
CA ALA A 18 -18.61 -23.30 0.02
C ALA A 18 -19.22 -22.97 1.39
N ARG A 19 -20.54 -22.90 1.48
CA ARG A 19 -21.25 -22.65 2.75
C ARG A 19 -20.99 -23.75 3.79
N ARG A 20 -20.97 -25.02 3.38
CA ARG A 20 -20.62 -26.15 4.27
C ARG A 20 -19.17 -26.08 4.77
N ARG A 21 -18.23 -25.71 3.91
CA ARG A 21 -16.83 -25.50 4.30
C ARG A 21 -16.71 -24.38 5.33
N TYR A 22 -17.38 -23.25 5.09
CA TYR A 22 -17.40 -22.11 6.01
C TYR A 22 -17.90 -22.50 7.41
N PHE A 23 -19.03 -23.19 7.52
CA PHE A 23 -19.56 -23.59 8.83
C PHE A 23 -18.64 -24.56 9.57
N ARG A 24 -17.99 -25.50 8.85
CA ARG A 24 -16.99 -26.40 9.43
C ARG A 24 -15.76 -25.65 9.91
N GLU A 25 -15.28 -24.67 9.13
CA GLU A 25 -14.16 -23.79 9.49
C GLU A 25 -14.48 -23.03 10.79
N LYS A 26 -15.66 -22.40 10.86
CA LYS A 26 -16.10 -21.65 12.03
C LYS A 26 -16.21 -22.50 13.29
N GLN A 27 -16.69 -23.73 13.17
CA GLN A 27 -16.70 -24.66 14.31
C GLN A 27 -15.29 -25.10 14.73
N ARG A 28 -14.34 -25.26 13.80
CA ARG A 28 -12.94 -25.55 14.13
C ARG A 28 -12.27 -24.36 14.82
N GLU A 29 -12.48 -23.15 14.30
CA GLU A 29 -11.99 -21.91 14.92
C GLU A 29 -12.52 -21.75 16.33
N TYR A 30 -13.83 -21.95 16.53
CA TYR A 30 -14.43 -21.88 17.87
C TYR A 30 -13.80 -22.88 18.84
N ARG A 31 -13.63 -24.15 18.44
CA ARG A 31 -12.97 -25.16 19.29
C ARG A 31 -11.52 -24.80 19.60
N ARG A 32 -10.77 -24.30 18.62
CA ARG A 32 -9.38 -23.85 18.84
C ARG A 32 -9.33 -22.70 19.85
N LYS A 33 -10.22 -21.72 19.72
CA LYS A 33 -10.30 -20.58 20.63
C LYS A 33 -10.58 -21.04 22.06
N MET A 34 -11.62 -21.85 22.26
CA MET A 34 -11.96 -22.38 23.59
C MET A 34 -10.81 -23.19 24.21
N ASN A 35 -10.13 -24.02 23.41
CA ASN A 35 -8.98 -24.79 23.90
C ASN A 35 -7.78 -23.89 24.23
N ALA A 36 -7.53 -22.85 23.43
CA ALA A 36 -6.43 -21.91 23.68
C ALA A 36 -6.70 -21.06 24.93
N GLU A 37 -7.93 -20.59 25.13
CA GLU A 37 -8.33 -19.86 26.34
C GLU A 37 -8.25 -20.76 27.58
N GLY A 38 -8.71 -22.01 27.48
CA GLY A 38 -8.57 -23.00 28.55
C GLY A 38 -7.10 -23.28 28.91
N ALA A 39 -6.26 -23.51 27.91
CA ALA A 39 -4.82 -23.73 28.12
C ALA A 39 -4.11 -22.50 28.72
N ALA A 40 -4.51 -21.28 28.32
CA ALA A 40 -3.96 -20.05 28.88
C ALA A 40 -4.34 -19.89 30.37
N MET A 41 -5.60 -20.16 30.72
CA MET A 41 -6.08 -20.10 32.10
C MET A 41 -5.42 -21.19 32.98
N GLU A 42 -5.26 -22.41 32.46
CA GLU A 42 -4.55 -23.48 33.16
C GLU A 42 -3.08 -23.12 33.41
N ALA A 43 -2.40 -22.53 32.41
CA ALA A 43 -1.03 -22.04 32.57
C ALA A 43 -0.92 -20.94 33.64
N GLU A 44 -1.90 -20.03 33.71
CA GLU A 44 -1.95 -18.99 34.74
C GLU A 44 -2.16 -19.58 36.14
N VAL A 45 -3.06 -20.56 36.29
CA VAL A 45 -3.27 -21.27 37.57
C VAL A 45 -2.00 -21.98 38.00
N VAL A 46 -1.32 -22.69 37.10
CA VAL A 46 -0.03 -23.36 37.39
C VAL A 46 1.03 -22.34 37.81
N HIS A 47 1.10 -21.19 37.13
CA HIS A 47 2.03 -20.12 37.48
C HIS A 47 1.74 -19.52 38.87
N LEU A 48 0.47 -19.25 39.17
CA LEU A 48 0.06 -18.73 40.48
C LEU A 48 0.30 -19.74 41.59
N GLN A 49 0.09 -21.03 41.32
CA GLN A 49 0.41 -22.09 42.28
C GLN A 49 1.92 -22.15 42.55
N SER A 50 2.75 -22.05 41.51
CA SER A 50 4.21 -22.00 41.68
C SER A 50 4.66 -20.79 42.52
N ILE A 51 4.02 -19.63 42.33
CA ILE A 51 4.27 -18.44 43.17
C ILE A 51 3.86 -18.72 44.62
N LEU A 52 2.67 -19.29 44.83
CA LEU A 52 2.16 -19.60 46.16
C LEU A 52 3.09 -20.59 46.89
N ASP A 53 3.49 -21.66 46.22
CA ASP A 53 4.42 -22.66 46.76
C ASP A 53 5.77 -22.01 47.09
N GLY A 54 6.26 -21.11 46.23
CA GLY A 54 7.48 -20.34 46.48
C GLY A 54 7.37 -19.36 47.66
N LEU A 55 6.20 -18.79 47.91
CA LEU A 55 5.93 -17.92 49.06
C LEU A 55 5.76 -18.72 50.35
N GLN A 56 5.06 -19.86 50.30
CA GLN A 56 4.90 -20.78 51.42
C GLN A 56 6.24 -21.40 51.83
N ALA A 57 7.08 -21.79 50.87
CA ALA A 57 8.43 -22.29 51.13
C ALA A 57 9.35 -21.22 51.79
N LYS A 58 9.06 -19.93 51.56
CA LYS A 58 9.79 -18.80 52.17
C LYS A 58 9.17 -18.32 53.48
N SER A 59 8.07 -18.92 53.92
CA SER A 59 7.36 -18.54 55.14
C SER A 59 7.90 -19.33 56.36
N LEU A 60 8.77 -18.68 57.16
CA LEU A 60 9.00 -18.98 58.59
C LEU A 60 8.94 -17.67 59.41
N PRO A 61 8.72 -17.74 60.74
CA PRO A 61 7.94 -16.75 61.49
C PRO A 61 8.73 -15.48 61.86
N SER A 62 7.96 -14.41 62.08
CA SER A 62 8.32 -13.17 62.80
C SER A 62 8.74 -11.96 61.95
N VAL A 63 7.74 -11.19 61.52
CA VAL A 63 7.45 -9.74 61.79
C VAL A 63 8.60 -8.71 61.95
N ARG A 64 9.89 -9.04 61.88
CA ARG A 64 10.98 -8.07 62.18
C ARG A 64 11.93 -7.70 61.04
N GLU A 65 11.84 -8.30 59.86
CA GLU A 65 12.77 -8.02 58.74
C GLU A 65 12.19 -7.15 57.61
N ALA A 66 11.03 -6.52 57.84
CA ALA A 66 10.35 -5.67 56.85
C ALA A 66 11.08 -4.34 56.53
N ARG A 67 12.28 -4.08 57.07
CA ARG A 67 13.05 -2.87 56.77
C ARG A 67 13.95 -2.99 55.55
N ASP A 68 14.31 -4.20 55.13
CA ASP A 68 15.17 -4.44 53.95
C ASP A 68 14.49 -5.30 52.87
N SER A 69 13.23 -5.72 53.06
CA SER A 69 12.58 -6.77 52.27
C SER A 69 11.70 -6.28 51.10
N ILE A 70 11.67 -4.99 50.80
CA ILE A 70 10.93 -4.43 49.66
C ILE A 70 11.94 -3.62 48.86
N LEU A 71 12.40 -4.22 47.74
CA LEU A 71 13.31 -3.69 46.72
C LEU A 71 13.98 -2.35 47.05
N SER A 72 15.29 -2.39 47.34
CA SER A 72 16.10 -1.19 47.54
C SER A 72 15.86 -0.15 46.43
N TRP A 73 15.68 1.11 46.81
CA TRP A 73 15.56 2.25 45.89
C TRP A 73 16.72 2.32 44.89
N HIS A 74 17.89 1.81 45.26
CA HIS A 74 19.02 1.68 44.35
C HIS A 74 18.74 0.72 43.18
N SER A 75 18.15 -0.44 43.47
CA SER A 75 17.76 -1.43 42.45
C SER A 75 16.67 -0.88 41.53
N ILE A 76 15.69 -0.16 42.10
CA ILE A 76 14.63 0.51 41.34
C ILE A 76 15.25 1.55 40.39
N ALA A 77 16.12 2.42 40.90
CA ALA A 77 16.77 3.46 40.11
C ALA A 77 17.63 2.89 38.98
N MET A 78 18.31 1.77 39.22
CA MET A 78 19.12 1.10 38.18
C MET A 78 18.27 0.58 37.02
N VAL A 79 17.10 -0.01 37.29
CA VAL A 79 16.17 -0.45 36.24
C VAL A 79 15.66 0.74 35.44
N PHE A 80 15.23 1.81 36.11
CA PHE A 80 14.79 3.03 35.41
C PHE A 80 15.90 3.61 34.53
N LYS A 81 17.14 3.61 35.02
CA LYS A 81 18.29 4.09 34.26
C LYS A 81 18.57 3.23 33.02
N SER A 82 18.55 1.91 33.15
CA SER A 82 18.77 1.00 32.01
C SER A 82 17.62 1.07 30.99
N GLU A 83 16.38 1.15 31.48
CA GLU A 83 15.19 1.28 30.63
C GLU A 83 15.18 2.62 29.89
N ALA A 84 15.50 3.72 30.57
CA ALA A 84 15.61 5.02 29.93
C ALA A 84 16.68 5.01 28.83
N HIS A 85 17.83 4.39 29.08
CA HIS A 85 18.88 4.27 28.08
C HIS A 85 18.43 3.42 26.87
N ARG A 86 17.79 2.28 27.12
CA ARG A 86 17.25 1.40 26.06
C ARG A 86 16.21 2.12 25.20
N VAL A 87 15.28 2.84 25.84
CA VAL A 87 14.23 3.61 25.14
C VAL A 87 14.84 4.72 24.29
N LEU A 88 15.86 5.41 24.78
CA LEU A 88 16.56 6.43 24.01
C LEU A 88 17.25 5.83 22.78
N THR A 89 17.96 4.70 22.94
CA THR A 89 18.61 4.03 21.81
C THR A 89 17.62 3.49 20.78
N ASP A 90 16.48 2.97 21.22
CA ASP A 90 15.41 2.47 20.33
C ASP A 90 14.73 3.63 19.59
N ARG A 91 14.53 4.77 20.27
CA ARG A 91 14.02 5.98 19.61
C ARG A 91 14.97 6.48 18.54
N GLU A 92 16.29 6.46 18.79
CA GLU A 92 17.29 6.86 17.81
C GLU A 92 17.29 5.93 16.58
N SER A 93 17.21 4.61 16.79
CA SER A 93 17.16 3.63 15.70
C SER A 93 15.87 3.74 14.87
N LEU A 94 14.72 3.95 15.51
CA LEU A 94 13.46 4.21 14.81
C LEU A 94 13.51 5.54 14.05
N GLY A 95 14.21 6.54 14.60
CA GLY A 95 14.45 7.82 13.95
C GLY A 95 15.26 7.69 12.67
N THR A 96 16.36 6.92 12.70
CA THR A 96 17.18 6.66 11.51
C THR A 96 16.39 5.88 10.47
N GLN A 97 15.68 4.82 10.87
CA GLN A 97 14.86 4.01 9.97
C GLN A 97 13.74 4.84 9.31
N ALA A 98 13.03 5.68 10.07
CA ALA A 98 12.01 6.56 9.52
C ALA A 98 12.61 7.56 8.51
N GLN A 99 13.82 8.06 8.77
CA GLN A 99 14.51 8.95 7.85
C GLN A 99 14.94 8.22 6.57
N GLU A 100 15.45 7.00 6.66
CA GLU A 100 15.78 6.17 5.51
C GLU A 100 14.54 5.97 4.61
N TYR A 101 13.40 5.57 5.19
CA TYR A 101 12.17 5.44 4.42
C TYR A 101 11.72 6.75 3.78
N ARG A 102 11.84 7.89 4.48
CA ARG A 102 11.54 9.21 3.90
C ARG A 102 12.45 9.52 2.71
N THR A 103 13.75 9.25 2.82
CA THR A 103 14.68 9.47 1.72
C THR A 103 14.39 8.56 0.53
N LEU A 104 14.06 7.29 0.79
CA LEU A 104 13.65 6.34 -0.23
C LEU A 104 12.36 6.80 -0.93
N ILE A 105 11.32 7.16 -0.18
CA ILE A 105 10.06 7.68 -0.73
C ILE A 105 10.31 8.93 -1.58
N ALA A 106 11.11 9.88 -1.10
CA ALA A 106 11.45 11.08 -1.87
C ALA A 106 12.23 10.74 -3.15
N SER A 107 13.13 9.74 -3.09
CA SER A 107 13.86 9.27 -4.27
C SER A 107 12.93 8.59 -5.28
N MET A 108 12.00 7.76 -4.81
CA MET A 108 10.97 7.10 -5.63
C MET A 108 10.04 8.11 -6.25
N GLN A 109 9.57 9.11 -5.49
CA GLN A 109 8.74 10.21 -5.99
C GLN A 109 9.49 11.04 -7.04
N ARG A 110 10.76 11.37 -6.80
CA ARG A 110 11.59 12.09 -7.77
C ARG A 110 11.81 11.26 -9.02
N PHE A 111 12.06 9.96 -8.88
CA PHE A 111 12.18 9.03 -10.00
C PHE A 111 10.88 8.99 -10.80
N VAL A 112 9.72 8.80 -10.16
CA VAL A 112 8.41 8.81 -10.81
C VAL A 112 8.13 10.15 -11.49
N MET A 113 8.45 11.29 -10.87
CA MET A 113 8.21 12.61 -11.45
C MET A 113 9.13 12.95 -12.63
N MET A 114 10.37 12.44 -12.62
CA MET A 114 11.32 12.59 -13.74
C MET A 114 11.08 11.55 -14.84
N ASN A 115 10.51 10.40 -14.48
CA ASN A 115 10.26 9.26 -15.35
C ASN A 115 8.76 8.97 -15.49
N ILE A 116 7.88 9.94 -15.41
CA ILE A 116 6.56 9.89 -16.02
C ILE A 116 6.53 11.17 -16.85
N PRO A 117 6.01 11.18 -18.09
CA PRO A 117 5.99 12.37 -18.92
C PRO A 117 5.05 13.43 -18.33
N VAL A 118 5.51 14.14 -17.29
CA VAL A 118 4.83 15.28 -16.66
C VAL A 118 5.32 16.60 -17.30
N ARG A 119 6.28 16.57 -18.23
CA ARG A 119 6.96 17.78 -18.72
C ARG A 119 6.32 18.50 -19.91
N VAL A 120 5.07 18.21 -20.31
CA VAL A 120 4.44 18.96 -21.42
C VAL A 120 2.98 19.36 -21.17
N LEU A 121 2.46 19.25 -19.95
CA LEU A 121 1.01 19.31 -19.75
C LEU A 121 0.60 20.53 -18.93
N LEU A 122 -0.17 21.43 -19.55
CA LEU A 122 -0.92 22.47 -18.87
C LEU A 122 -1.68 21.84 -17.68
N PRO A 123 -1.66 22.42 -16.46
CA PRO A 123 -2.16 21.80 -15.24
C PRO A 123 -3.66 21.43 -15.18
N SER A 124 -4.44 21.65 -16.23
CA SER A 124 -5.92 21.63 -16.15
C SER A 124 -6.61 20.60 -17.04
N SER A 125 -5.90 19.74 -17.80
CA SER A 125 -6.55 18.98 -18.89
C SER A 125 -6.33 17.46 -18.92
N TYR A 126 -5.72 16.88 -17.88
CA TYR A 126 -5.30 15.47 -17.88
C TYR A 126 -5.65 14.78 -16.56
N ASP A 127 -6.67 13.92 -16.57
CA ASP A 127 -6.92 12.96 -15.50
C ASP A 127 -6.30 11.62 -15.88
N CYS A 128 -5.17 11.28 -15.26
CA CYS A 128 -4.44 10.04 -15.52
C CYS A 128 -4.61 9.06 -14.36
N ALA A 129 -5.20 7.90 -14.62
CA ALA A 129 -5.26 6.78 -13.69
C ALA A 129 -4.22 5.73 -14.09
N THR A 130 -3.39 5.29 -13.14
CA THR A 130 -2.46 4.17 -13.36
C THR A 130 -2.87 3.00 -12.49
N GLU A 131 -3.17 1.89 -13.13
CA GLU A 131 -3.44 0.61 -12.50
C GLU A 131 -2.19 -0.27 -12.55
N VAL A 132 -1.76 -0.76 -11.38
CA VAL A 132 -0.62 -1.68 -11.26
C VAL A 132 -1.14 -2.99 -10.70
N ARG A 133 -1.02 -4.08 -11.48
CA ARG A 133 -1.43 -5.42 -11.09
C ARG A 133 -0.23 -6.37 -11.10
N GLN A 134 0.01 -7.04 -9.98
CA GLN A 134 0.96 -8.14 -9.93
C GLN A 134 0.31 -9.41 -10.52
N VAL A 135 0.92 -9.96 -11.57
CA VAL A 135 0.43 -11.16 -12.29
C VAL A 135 1.22 -12.41 -11.87
N SER A 136 2.48 -12.24 -11.48
CA SER A 136 3.33 -13.29 -10.89
C SER A 136 4.39 -12.63 -9.98
N PRO A 137 5.10 -13.38 -9.11
CA PRO A 137 6.17 -12.83 -8.26
C PRO A 137 7.17 -11.95 -8.99
N THR A 138 7.41 -12.20 -10.28
CA THR A 138 8.35 -11.44 -11.13
C THR A 138 7.68 -10.62 -12.23
N HIS A 139 6.35 -10.67 -12.35
CA HIS A 139 5.63 -10.03 -13.45
C HIS A 139 4.58 -9.06 -12.92
N ILE A 140 4.78 -7.78 -13.24
CA ILE A 140 3.85 -6.70 -12.94
C ILE A 140 3.34 -6.12 -14.26
N VAL A 141 2.02 -6.02 -14.38
CA VAL A 141 1.38 -5.32 -15.49
C VAL A 141 0.97 -3.94 -14.99
N MET A 142 1.42 -2.92 -15.71
CA MET A 142 1.03 -1.54 -15.50
C MET A 142 0.16 -1.09 -16.67
N ARG A 143 -1.01 -0.52 -16.36
CA ARG A 143 -1.91 0.09 -17.33
C ARG A 143 -2.13 1.54 -16.93
N THR A 144 -1.82 2.47 -17.83
CA THR A 144 -2.15 3.88 -17.65
C THR A 144 -3.31 4.23 -18.57
N VAL A 145 -4.32 4.89 -18.02
CA VAL A 145 -5.47 5.43 -18.74
C VAL A 145 -5.46 6.93 -18.51
N SER A 146 -5.38 7.71 -19.57
CA SER A 146 -5.48 9.17 -19.53
C SER A 146 -6.81 9.61 -20.12
N GLN A 147 -7.51 10.50 -19.43
CA GLN A 147 -8.59 11.30 -19.99
C GLN A 147 -8.00 12.64 -20.40
N LEU A 148 -8.22 13.00 -21.66
CA LEU A 148 -7.79 14.25 -22.25
C LEU A 148 -9.00 15.17 -22.33
N THR A 149 -9.02 16.21 -21.52
CA THR A 149 -10.02 17.29 -21.62
C THR A 149 -9.42 18.49 -22.34
N ARG A 150 -10.28 19.34 -22.90
CA ARG A 150 -9.84 20.57 -23.57
C ARG A 150 -9.11 21.46 -22.55
N PRO A 151 -7.93 22.01 -22.87
CA PRO A 151 -7.22 22.87 -21.92
C PRO A 151 -8.04 24.10 -21.59
N PHE A 152 -8.04 24.47 -20.32
CA PHE A 152 -8.78 25.61 -19.79
C PHE A 152 -7.81 26.63 -19.18
N ARG A 153 -8.00 27.91 -19.52
CA ARG A 153 -7.28 29.05 -18.94
C ARG A 153 -8.23 29.78 -18.00
N ALA A 154 -7.76 30.08 -16.79
CA ALA A 154 -8.58 30.70 -15.74
C ALA A 154 -9.24 32.03 -16.15
N TYR A 155 -8.63 32.77 -17.09
CA TYR A 155 -9.12 34.08 -17.54
C TYR A 155 -9.71 34.09 -18.95
N ASP A 156 -9.24 33.22 -19.84
CA ASP A 156 -9.62 33.21 -21.27
C ASP A 156 -10.55 32.04 -21.65
N GLY A 157 -10.87 31.15 -20.72
CA GLY A 157 -11.75 30.00 -20.95
C GLY A 157 -11.07 28.82 -21.66
N PHE A 158 -11.84 28.04 -22.42
CA PHE A 158 -11.31 26.88 -23.15
C PHE A 158 -10.44 27.31 -24.33
N VAL A 159 -9.28 26.67 -24.45
CA VAL A 159 -8.37 26.86 -25.59
C VAL A 159 -9.05 26.35 -26.86
N SER A 160 -9.05 27.18 -27.91
CA SER A 160 -9.62 26.83 -29.22
C SER A 160 -8.80 25.74 -29.93
N SER A 161 -9.39 25.09 -30.93
CA SER A 161 -8.70 24.05 -31.72
C SER A 161 -7.46 24.61 -32.44
N ASP A 162 -7.56 25.83 -32.97
CA ASP A 162 -6.46 26.52 -33.66
C ASP A 162 -5.32 26.87 -32.70
N GLU A 163 -5.64 27.38 -31.50
CA GLU A 163 -4.61 27.64 -30.48
C GLU A 163 -3.93 26.36 -29.99
N LEU A 164 -4.70 25.29 -29.82
CA LEU A 164 -4.16 23.98 -29.42
C LEU A 164 -3.26 23.40 -30.51
N ALA A 165 -3.65 23.55 -31.78
CA ALA A 165 -2.85 23.13 -32.92
C ALA A 165 -1.50 23.87 -32.96
N VAL A 166 -1.52 25.19 -32.83
CA VAL A 166 -0.29 26.00 -32.75
C VAL A 166 0.59 25.58 -31.57
N LEU A 167 0.01 25.40 -30.39
CA LEU A 167 0.75 25.01 -29.19
C LEU A 167 1.45 23.65 -29.33
N ARG A 168 0.84 22.73 -30.09
CA ARG A 168 1.35 21.37 -30.31
C ARG A 168 2.07 21.19 -31.65
N GLY A 169 2.25 22.27 -32.41
CA GLY A 169 2.88 22.25 -33.73
C GLY A 169 2.13 21.35 -34.73
N ILE A 170 0.80 21.29 -34.64
CA ILE A 170 -0.06 20.53 -35.54
C ILE A 170 -0.44 21.44 -36.70
N ASP A 171 -0.13 21.02 -37.91
CA ASP A 171 -0.55 21.74 -39.12
C ASP A 171 -2.03 21.45 -39.42
N VAL A 172 -2.85 22.48 -39.39
CA VAL A 172 -4.30 22.43 -39.72
C VAL A 172 -4.62 23.19 -41.01
N THR A 173 -3.59 23.59 -41.77
CA THR A 173 -3.75 24.34 -43.01
C THR A 173 -4.57 23.53 -44.02
N GLY A 174 -5.68 24.10 -44.51
CA GLY A 174 -6.58 23.45 -45.47
C GLY A 174 -7.80 22.73 -44.87
N ILE A 175 -8.01 22.79 -43.55
CA ILE A 175 -9.23 22.29 -42.90
C ILE A 175 -10.11 23.47 -42.50
N GLU A 176 -11.17 23.72 -43.28
CA GLU A 176 -12.10 24.84 -43.07
C GLU A 176 -13.19 24.52 -42.04
N ASP A 177 -13.68 23.27 -42.03
CA ASP A 177 -14.72 22.83 -41.10
C ASP A 177 -14.15 22.68 -39.67
N ASN A 178 -14.75 23.43 -38.73
CA ASN A 178 -14.31 23.49 -37.35
C ASN A 178 -14.43 22.13 -36.63
N ASP A 179 -15.45 21.34 -36.94
CA ASP A 179 -15.66 20.04 -36.29
C ASP A 179 -14.64 19.01 -36.80
N GLN A 180 -14.35 19.04 -38.10
CA GLN A 180 -13.29 18.22 -38.70
C GLN A 180 -11.91 18.63 -38.20
N LYS A 181 -11.69 19.93 -38.02
CA LYS A 181 -10.44 20.48 -37.48
C LYS A 181 -10.23 20.00 -36.05
N GLU A 182 -11.24 20.10 -35.18
CA GLU A 182 -11.16 19.57 -33.82
C GLU A 182 -10.84 18.07 -33.81
N ALA A 183 -11.58 17.27 -34.58
CA ALA A 183 -11.36 15.83 -34.64
C ALA A 183 -9.96 15.47 -35.17
N PHE A 184 -9.41 16.28 -36.07
CA PHE A 184 -8.04 16.12 -36.56
C PHE A 184 -7.00 16.46 -35.48
N VAL A 185 -7.12 17.62 -34.83
CA VAL A 185 -6.22 18.06 -33.75
C VAL A 185 -6.18 17.05 -32.61
N TRP A 186 -7.33 16.52 -32.19
CA TRP A 186 -7.37 15.48 -31.14
C TRP A 186 -6.69 14.18 -31.55
N ARG A 187 -6.87 13.73 -32.79
CA ARG A 187 -6.20 12.52 -33.29
C ARG A 187 -4.68 12.71 -33.33
N GLU A 188 -4.22 13.87 -33.77
CA GLU A 188 -2.79 14.18 -33.82
C GLU A 188 -2.19 14.30 -32.42
N LEU A 189 -2.89 14.96 -31.51
CA LEU A 189 -2.51 15.04 -30.11
C LEU A 189 -2.33 13.64 -29.50
N ILE A 190 -3.32 12.75 -29.66
CA ILE A 190 -3.24 11.37 -29.16
C ILE A 190 -2.06 10.62 -29.79
N ARG A 191 -1.81 10.81 -31.09
CA ARG A 191 -0.66 10.18 -31.77
C ARG A 191 0.67 10.66 -31.18
N GLN A 192 0.83 11.97 -30.99
CA GLN A 192 2.04 12.55 -30.40
C GLN A 192 2.26 12.06 -28.97
N GLU A 193 1.23 12.07 -28.13
CA GLU A 193 1.28 11.57 -26.74
C GLU A 193 1.66 10.09 -26.69
N ASN A 194 1.06 9.25 -27.54
CA ASN A 194 1.41 7.83 -27.63
C ASN A 194 2.87 7.62 -28.07
N ALA A 195 3.37 8.42 -29.02
CA ALA A 195 4.76 8.34 -29.46
C ALA A 195 5.74 8.74 -28.35
N GLN A 196 5.43 9.80 -27.59
CA GLN A 196 6.21 10.21 -26.42
C GLN A 196 6.21 9.13 -25.33
N PHE A 197 5.05 8.51 -25.08
CA PHE A 197 4.92 7.40 -24.13
C PHE A 197 5.78 6.20 -24.53
N LEU A 198 5.80 5.82 -25.81
CA LEU A 198 6.66 4.74 -26.31
C LEU A 198 8.14 5.04 -26.14
N LEU A 199 8.57 6.27 -26.44
CA LEU A 199 9.95 6.71 -26.23
C LEU A 199 10.33 6.67 -24.75
N TRP A 200 9.44 7.18 -23.89
CA TRP A 200 9.59 7.14 -22.45
C TRP A 200 9.73 5.70 -21.94
N ARG A 201 8.83 4.79 -22.33
CA ARG A 201 8.86 3.38 -21.93
C ARG A 201 10.17 2.70 -22.31
N ARG A 202 10.71 2.99 -23.50
CA ARG A 202 12.02 2.48 -23.94
C ARG A 202 13.16 3.00 -23.07
N ARG A 203 13.18 4.30 -22.76
CA ARG A 203 14.19 4.91 -21.87
C ARG A 203 14.12 4.34 -20.46
N PHE A 204 12.91 4.18 -19.93
CA PHE A 204 12.67 3.57 -18.62
C PHE A 204 13.18 2.13 -18.57
N ALA A 205 12.84 1.30 -19.57
CA ALA A 205 13.33 -0.07 -19.65
C ALA A 205 14.87 -0.14 -19.70
N ALA A 206 15.51 0.75 -20.44
CA ALA A 206 16.98 0.83 -20.50
C ALA A 206 17.61 1.22 -19.14
N LEU A 207 17.03 2.20 -18.44
CA LEU A 207 17.51 2.59 -17.10
C LEU A 207 17.42 1.43 -16.10
N MET A 208 16.31 0.67 -16.13
CA MET A 208 16.12 -0.48 -15.25
C MET A 208 17.12 -1.61 -15.53
N GLN A 209 17.55 -1.78 -16.79
CA GLN A 209 18.55 -2.80 -17.18
C GLN A 209 19.97 -2.43 -16.75
N VAL A 210 20.31 -1.13 -16.67
CA VAL A 210 21.65 -0.66 -16.25
C VAL A 210 21.82 -0.66 -14.73
N SER A 211 20.71 -0.67 -13.98
CA SER A 211 20.72 -0.69 -12.51
C SER A 211 20.68 -2.09 -11.86
N SER A 212 20.77 -3.17 -12.65
CA SER A 212 20.92 -4.56 -12.18
C SER A 212 22.34 -5.05 -12.37
#